data_AF-A0A959HJR3-F1
#
_entry.id   AF-A0A959HJR3-F1
#
_cell.length_a   1.000
_cell.length_b   1.000
_cell.length_c   1.000
_cell.angle_alpha   90.00
_cell.angle_beta   90.00
_cell.angle_gamma   90.00
#
_symmetry.space_group_name_H-M   'P 1'
#
loop_
_entity.id
_entity.type
_entity.pdbx_description
1 polymer ?
#
loop_
_entity_poly.entity_id
_entity_poly.type
_entity_poly.pdbx_seq_one_letter_code
_entity_poly.pdbx_strand_id
1 'polypeptide(L)' 'DFAQEIIELVGNPEAKIVYRDLPKDDPKVRQPDISLARKLLGWEPKVPREEGLMKTFEYFRKHVPPPQP' A
#
# COMPACT_ATOMS: atom_id res chain seq x y z
N ASP A 1 10.62 2.65 -4.16
CA ASP A 1 10.49 1.40 -3.38
C ASP A 1 9.06 0.88 -3.38
N PHE A 2 8.10 1.53 -2.72
CA PHE A 2 6.72 1.02 -2.67
C PHE A 2 6.05 0.88 -4.05
N ALA A 3 6.20 1.87 -4.94
CA ALA A 3 5.66 1.78 -6.30
C ALA A 3 6.26 0.61 -7.11
N GLN A 4 7.53 0.28 -6.87
CA GLN A 4 8.22 -0.83 -7.54
C GLN A 4 7.65 -2.18 -7.08
N GLU A 5 7.43 -2.33 -5.79
CA GLU A 5 6.82 -3.53 -5.23
C GLU A 5 5.38 -3.75 -5.73
N ILE A 6 4.59 -2.68 -5.90
CA ILE A 6 3.26 -2.81 -6.52
C ILE A 6 3.37 -3.31 -7.96
N ILE A 7 4.34 -2.82 -8.74
CA ILE A 7 4.57 -3.29 -10.12
C ILE A 7 4.93 -4.78 -10.13
N GLU A 8 5.82 -5.21 -9.23
CA GLU A 8 6.21 -6.63 -9.09
C GLU A 8 5.03 -7.51 -8.68
N LEU A 9 4.23 -7.07 -7.70
CA LEU A 9 3.05 -7.80 -7.24
C LEU A 9 1.98 -7.95 -8.33
N VAL A 10 1.74 -6.90 -9.11
CA VAL A 10 0.70 -6.89 -10.15
C VAL A 10 1.18 -7.57 -11.43
N GLY A 11 2.46 -7.50 -11.75
CA GLY A 11 3.05 -8.10 -12.95
C GLY A 11 2.63 -7.44 -14.26
N ASN A 12 2.27 -6.15 -14.25
CA ASN A 12 1.88 -5.42 -15.46
C ASN A 12 3.11 -4.88 -16.23
N PRO A 13 3.43 -5.40 -17.42
CA PRO A 13 4.60 -4.96 -18.20
C PRO A 13 4.48 -3.54 -18.76
N GLU A 14 3.28 -2.97 -18.83
CA GLU A 14 3.04 -1.62 -19.35
C GLU A 14 3.14 -0.53 -18.28
N ALA A 15 3.15 -0.91 -16.99
CA ALA A 15 3.19 0.03 -15.88
C ALA A 15 4.52 0.81 -15.83
N LYS A 16 4.45 2.12 -15.59
CA LYS A 16 5.63 3.02 -15.50
C LYS A 16 5.56 3.89 -14.25
N ILE A 17 6.68 4.02 -13.56
CA ILE A 17 6.83 4.96 -12.44
C ILE A 17 7.07 6.37 -13.00
N VAL A 18 6.24 7.32 -12.58
CA VAL A 18 6.39 8.75 -12.96
C VAL A 18 6.52 9.57 -11.67
N TYR A 19 7.55 10.41 -11.62
CA TYR A 19 7.79 11.32 -10.49
C TYR A 19 7.12 12.67 -10.76
N ARG A 20 6.38 13.16 -9.78
CA ARG A 20 5.73 14.48 -9.78
C ARG A 20 6.03 15.18 -8.47
N ASP A 21 5.92 16.50 -8.46
CA ASP A 21 6.14 17.30 -7.26
C ASP A 21 5.13 16.93 -6.17
N LEU A 22 5.60 16.95 -4.92
CA LEU A 22 4.76 16.69 -3.75
C LEU A 22 3.71 17.80 -3.58
N PRO A 23 2.49 17.47 -3.15
CA PRO A 23 1.56 18.47 -2.63
C PRO A 23 2.22 19.25 -1.48
N LYS A 24 1.93 20.55 -1.41
CA LYS A 24 2.58 21.48 -0.46
C LYS A 24 2.40 21.06 1.01
N ASP A 25 1.31 20.37 1.31
CA ASP A 25 0.89 20.02 2.67
C ASP A 25 1.20 18.56 3.06
N ASP A 26 1.89 17.79 2.21
CA ASP A 26 2.17 16.39 2.49
C ASP A 26 3.48 16.20 3.29
N PRO A 27 3.41 15.71 4.56
CA PRO A 27 4.61 15.33 5.29
C PRO A 27 5.32 14.17 4.60
N LYS A 28 6.65 14.31 4.45
CA LYS A 28 7.49 13.33 3.75
C LYS A 28 7.56 11.95 4.43
N VAL A 29 7.36 11.89 5.75
CA VAL A 29 7.42 10.64 6.53
C VAL A 29 6.32 10.65 7.59
N ARG A 30 5.66 9.51 7.76
CA ARG A 30 4.67 9.27 8.81
C ARG A 30 5.01 7.96 9.52
N GLN A 31 5.29 8.04 10.83
CA GLN A 31 5.61 6.88 11.67
C GLN A 31 4.95 7.04 13.05
N PRO A 32 3.78 6.42 13.28
CA PRO A 32 3.08 6.55 14.55
C PRO A 32 3.76 5.75 15.66
N ASP A 33 3.85 6.32 16.86
CA ASP A 33 4.14 5.58 18.08
C ASP A 33 2.85 4.88 18.56
N ILE A 34 2.89 3.55 18.64
CA ILE A 34 1.77 2.70 19.05
C ILE A 34 1.91 2.16 20.49
N SER A 35 2.84 2.68 21.27
CA SER A 35 3.12 2.22 22.64
C SER A 35 1.89 2.30 23.55
N LEU A 36 1.06 3.35 23.39
CA LEU A 36 -0.16 3.51 24.18
C LEU A 36 -1.21 2.42 23.86
N ALA A 37 -1.40 2.09 22.58
CA ALA A 37 -2.33 1.04 22.15
C ALA A 37 -1.87 -0.34 22.64
N ARG A 38 -0.57 -0.63 22.59
CA ARG A 38 0.00 -1.85 23.16
C ARG A 38 -0.24 -1.94 24.67
N LYS A 39 0.03 -0.86 25.41
CA LYS A 39 -0.09 -0.82 26.87
C LYS A 39 -1.53 -0.96 27.36
N LEU A 40 -2.46 -0.23 26.74
CA LEU A 40 -3.84 -0.15 27.23
C LEU A 40 -4.76 -1.22 26.64
N LEU A 41 -4.50 -1.65 25.41
CA LEU A 41 -5.39 -2.54 24.65
C LEU A 41 -4.77 -3.90 24.36
N GLY A 42 -3.47 -4.10 24.64
CA GLY A 42 -2.75 -5.28 24.16
C GLY A 42 -2.75 -5.39 22.62
N TRP A 43 -2.93 -4.26 21.94
CA TRP A 43 -3.11 -4.22 20.49
C TRP A 43 -1.80 -3.92 19.77
N GLU A 44 -1.60 -4.63 18.65
CA GLU A 44 -0.57 -4.32 17.67
C GLU A 44 -0.96 -4.88 16.29
N PRO A 45 -0.39 -4.37 15.19
CA PRO A 45 -0.63 -4.92 13.85
C PRO A 45 -0.12 -6.35 13.75
N LYS A 46 -0.99 -7.26 13.29
CA LYS A 46 -0.70 -8.69 13.13
C LYS A 46 -0.49 -9.12 11.68
N VAL A 47 -0.90 -8.29 10.74
CA VAL A 47 -0.84 -8.58 9.30
C VAL A 47 0.43 -7.95 8.75
N PRO A 48 1.39 -8.74 8.24
CA PRO A 48 2.55 -8.22 7.53
C PRO A 48 2.12 -7.44 6.29
N ARG A 49 2.94 -6.49 5.89
CA ARG A 49 2.67 -5.61 4.75
C ARG A 49 2.44 -6.38 3.45
N GLU A 50 3.28 -7.38 3.16
CA GLU A 50 3.17 -8.24 1.99
C GLU A 50 1.83 -8.98 1.95
N GLU A 51 1.42 -9.59 3.07
CA GLU A 51 0.12 -10.28 3.18
C GLU A 51 -1.05 -9.31 2.96
N GLY A 52 -0.97 -8.12 3.55
CA GLY A 52 -2.00 -7.07 3.37
C GLY A 52 -2.10 -6.61 1.91
N LEU A 53 -0.96 -6.45 1.23
CA LEU A 53 -0.91 -6.09 -0.19
C LEU A 53 -1.49 -7.19 -1.09
N MET A 54 -1.16 -8.47 -0.83
CA MET A 54 -1.70 -9.59 -1.60
C MET A 54 -3.23 -9.65 -1.51
N LYS A 55 -3.79 -9.53 -0.30
CA LYS A 55 -5.25 -9.48 -0.09
C LYS A 55 -5.90 -8.31 -0.83
N THR A 56 -5.23 -7.16 -0.82
CA THR A 56 -5.70 -5.96 -1.54
C THR A 56 -5.69 -6.18 -3.05
N PHE A 57 -4.61 -6.77 -3.58
CA PHE A 57 -4.50 -7.12 -4.99
C PHE A 57 -5.60 -8.11 -5.42
N GLU A 58 -5.82 -9.18 -4.67
CA GLU A 58 -6.87 -10.16 -4.95
C GLU A 58 -8.27 -9.54 -4.97
N TYR A 59 -8.54 -8.64 -4.03
CA TYR A 59 -9.80 -7.90 -3.99
C TYR A 59 -10.00 -7.10 -5.28
N PHE A 60 -9.02 -6.30 -5.69
CA PHE A 60 -9.15 -5.47 -6.90
C PHE A 60 -9.23 -6.32 -8.17
N ARG A 61 -8.44 -7.39 -8.27
CA ARG A 61 -8.50 -8.34 -9.39
C ARG A 61 -9.89 -8.96 -9.57
N LYS A 62 -10.61 -9.17 -8.47
CA LYS A 62 -11.96 -9.77 -8.49
C LYS A 62 -13.07 -8.74 -8.78
N HIS A 63 -12.93 -7.50 -8.32
CA HIS A 63 -14.06 -6.54 -8.30
C HIS A 63 -13.90 -5.36 -9.26
N VAL A 64 -12.70 -5.08 -9.77
CA VAL A 64 -12.50 -4.03 -10.76
C VAL A 64 -12.43 -4.67 -12.15
N PRO A 65 -13.40 -4.37 -13.04
CA PRO A 65 -13.36 -4.86 -14.40
C PRO A 65 -12.15 -4.28 -15.15
N PRO A 66 -11.63 -4.98 -16.17
CA PRO A 66 -10.62 -4.41 -17.04
C PRO A 66 -11.15 -3.12 -17.68
N PRO A 67 -10.26 -2.15 -17.96
CA PRO A 67 -10.65 -0.93 -18.67
C PRO A 67 -11.33 -1.30 -19.99
N GLN A 68 -12.42 -0.61 -20.29
CA GLN A 68 -13.07 -0.75 -21.59
C GLN A 68 -12.19 -0.06 -22.66
N PRO A 69 -12.11 -0.64 -23.86
CA PRO A 69 -11.33 -0.06 -24.96
C PRO A 69 -11.83 1.32 -25.39
#